data_AF-A0AA36AZM7-F1
#
_entry.id   AF-A0AA36AZM7-F1
#
_cell.length_a   1.000
_cell.length_b   1.000
_cell.length_c   1.000
_cell.angle_alpha   90.00
_cell.angle_beta   90.00
_cell.angle_gamma   90.00
#
_symmetry.space_group_name_H-M   'P 1'
#
loop_
_entity.id
_entity.type
_entity.pdbx_description
1 polymer ?
#
loop_
_entity_poly.entity_id
_entity_poly.type
_entity_poly.pdbx_seq_one_letter_code
_entity_poly.pdbx_strand_id
1 'polypeptide(L)'
;MSACATRSVSKYDLMVIHKSQVQISRTDRVNAESRRNQLMRDMAQLRLQAEVSQLEGSLEIDQPIFPPYLVAHTSVLCDALPYLKQLTQTARCIIIIPLAVIDILDFLKKTSAKAREAIRWLELEFRHGNRYIRAQKCNERLSLTGDSNLKKTNRDVWCLVEIVDCCQYLAQQSGDFSHSGVTTVLISNDLNTCDGSNFIKDMQNKGQCQDISFEKITDFVSKWKGIWKSKG
;
A
#
# COMPACT_ATOMS: atom_id res chain seq x y z
N MET A 1 59.54 5.01 -82.13
CA MET A 1 58.97 6.35 -81.84
C MET A 1 57.65 6.15 -81.10
N SER A 2 57.57 6.51 -79.82
CA SER A 2 56.29 6.62 -79.12
C SER A 2 56.37 7.84 -78.19
N ALA A 3 55.65 8.90 -78.55
CA ALA A 3 55.67 10.18 -77.86
C ALA A 3 54.78 10.10 -76.61
N CYS A 4 55.36 10.42 -75.46
CA CYS A 4 54.68 10.57 -74.19
C CYS A 4 53.91 11.91 -74.21
N ALA A 5 52.58 11.86 -74.31
CA ALA A 5 51.73 13.04 -74.23
C ALA A 5 51.50 13.43 -72.76
N THR A 6 52.25 14.43 -72.28
CA THR A 6 52.01 15.02 -70.96
C THR A 6 50.83 15.99 -71.05
N ARG A 7 49.66 15.56 -70.57
CA ARG A 7 48.43 16.36 -70.55
C ARG A 7 48.55 17.46 -69.50
N SER A 8 48.68 18.73 -69.93
CA SER A 8 48.68 19.89 -69.05
C SER A 8 47.28 20.09 -68.43
N VAL A 9 47.18 19.95 -67.10
CA VAL A 9 45.95 20.17 -66.34
C VAL A 9 45.64 21.68 -66.33
N SER A 10 44.43 22.08 -66.74
CA SER A 10 44.04 23.48 -66.81
C SER A 10 43.85 24.09 -65.41
N LYS A 11 44.10 25.39 -65.25
CA LYS A 11 43.89 26.13 -63.98
C LYS A 11 42.43 26.00 -63.48
N TYR A 12 41.49 25.81 -64.39
CA TYR A 12 40.08 25.55 -64.08
C TYR A 12 39.85 24.16 -63.47
N ASP A 13 40.54 23.13 -63.97
CA ASP A 13 40.44 21.76 -63.41
C ASP A 13 40.98 21.72 -61.97
N LEU A 14 42.07 22.43 -61.69
CA LEU A 14 42.64 22.52 -60.34
C LEU A 14 41.68 23.21 -59.35
N MET A 15 40.97 24.25 -59.79
CA MET A 15 39.95 24.95 -58.99
C MET A 15 38.73 24.07 -58.72
N VAL A 16 38.29 23.27 -59.70
CA VAL A 16 37.18 22.32 -59.55
C VAL A 16 37.55 21.24 -58.54
N ILE A 17 38.74 20.65 -58.64
CA ILE A 17 39.24 19.64 -57.71
C ILE A 17 39.31 20.22 -56.28
N HIS A 18 39.83 21.44 -56.11
CA HIS A 18 39.92 22.08 -54.80
C HIS A 18 38.53 22.37 -54.21
N LYS A 19 37.57 22.85 -55.01
CA LYS A 19 36.18 23.05 -54.57
C LYS A 19 35.53 21.73 -54.15
N SER A 20 35.73 20.66 -54.90
CA SER A 20 35.23 19.32 -54.56
C SER A 20 35.86 18.79 -53.27
N GLN A 21 37.17 18.92 -53.06
CA GLN A 21 37.83 18.51 -51.81
C GLN A 21 37.33 19.30 -50.59
N VAL A 22 37.10 20.62 -50.74
CA VAL A 22 36.52 21.45 -49.68
C VAL A 22 35.08 21.03 -49.36
N GLN A 23 34.28 20.66 -50.35
CA GLN A 23 32.91 20.17 -50.13
C GLN A 23 32.89 18.81 -49.41
N ILE A 24 33.75 17.86 -49.81
CA ILE A 24 33.89 16.54 -49.17
C ILE A 24 34.32 16.70 -47.71
N SER A 25 35.33 17.54 -47.43
CA SER A 25 35.78 17.79 -46.06
C SER A 25 34.72 18.45 -45.16
N ARG A 26 33.81 19.25 -45.73
CA ARG A 26 32.67 19.82 -45.00
C ARG A 26 31.58 18.79 -44.73
N THR A 27 31.26 17.93 -45.69
CA THR A 27 30.27 16.85 -45.49
C THR A 27 30.74 15.83 -44.46
N ASP A 28 32.04 15.50 -44.43
CA ASP A 28 32.59 14.57 -43.44
C ASP A 28 32.49 15.11 -42.01
N ARG A 29 32.73 16.42 -41.83
CA ARG A 29 32.57 17.10 -40.53
C ARG A 29 31.11 17.12 -40.07
N VAL A 30 30.17 17.42 -40.97
CA VAL A 30 28.74 17.41 -40.66
C VAL A 30 28.24 15.99 -40.32
N ASN A 31 28.74 14.98 -41.03
CA ASN A 31 28.42 13.57 -40.76
C ASN A 31 29.03 13.07 -39.44
N ALA A 32 30.24 13.52 -39.09
CA ALA A 32 30.85 13.23 -37.79
C ALA A 32 30.07 13.89 -36.65
N GLU A 33 29.64 15.14 -36.82
CA GLU A 33 28.84 15.87 -35.83
C GLU A 33 27.45 15.24 -35.65
N SER A 34 26.82 14.81 -36.75
CA SER A 34 25.52 14.11 -36.71
C SER A 34 25.61 12.78 -35.95
N ARG A 35 26.68 12.00 -36.18
CA ARG A 35 26.94 10.76 -35.42
C ARG A 35 27.19 11.04 -33.94
N ARG A 36 27.96 12.08 -33.60
CA ARG A 36 28.19 12.50 -32.21
C ARG A 36 26.89 12.91 -31.52
N ASN A 37 26.04 13.68 -32.20
CA ASN A 37 24.74 14.11 -31.68
C ASN A 37 23.73 12.97 -31.54
N GLN A 38 23.85 11.92 -32.35
CA GLN A 38 23.06 10.71 -32.20
C GLN A 38 23.53 9.91 -30.97
N LEU A 39 24.84 9.69 -30.82
CA LEU A 39 25.39 9.04 -29.63
C LEU A 39 25.03 9.78 -28.33
N MET A 40 25.08 11.11 -28.32
CA MET A 40 24.67 11.88 -27.13
C MET A 40 23.18 11.71 -26.80
N ARG A 41 22.31 11.58 -27.81
CA ARG A 41 20.89 11.29 -27.61
C ARG A 41 20.68 9.88 -27.07
N ASP A 42 21.36 8.89 -27.63
CA ASP A 42 21.26 7.50 -27.19
C ASP A 42 21.76 7.35 -25.74
N MET A 43 22.86 8.02 -25.38
CA MET A 43 23.37 8.04 -24.01
C MET A 43 22.42 8.76 -23.04
N ALA A 44 21.79 9.86 -23.46
CA ALA A 44 20.79 10.54 -22.65
C ALA A 44 19.56 9.65 -22.42
N GLN A 45 19.11 8.93 -23.45
CA GLN A 45 17.99 8.00 -23.35
C GLN A 45 18.32 6.81 -22.42
N LEU A 46 19.51 6.21 -22.55
CA LEU A 46 19.95 5.13 -21.66
C LEU A 46 20.05 5.59 -20.21
N ARG A 47 20.53 6.81 -19.97
CA ARG A 47 20.60 7.39 -18.62
C ARG A 47 19.20 7.60 -18.04
N LEU A 48 18.29 8.17 -18.81
CA LEU A 48 16.90 8.36 -18.40
C LEU A 48 16.24 7.00 -18.12
N GLN A 49 16.47 6.00 -18.96
CA GLN A 49 15.92 4.65 -18.76
C GLN A 49 16.49 3.97 -17.51
N ALA A 50 17.77 4.17 -17.21
CA ALA A 50 18.39 3.69 -15.98
C ALA A 50 17.82 4.42 -14.74
N GLU A 51 17.58 5.72 -14.83
CA GLU A 51 16.97 6.50 -13.75
C GLU A 51 15.52 6.08 -13.50
N VAL A 52 14.73 5.89 -14.56
CA VAL A 52 13.36 5.33 -14.45
C VAL A 52 13.39 3.93 -13.87
N SER A 53 14.24 3.03 -14.38
CA SER A 53 14.34 1.67 -13.86
C SER A 53 14.82 1.63 -12.40
N GLN A 54 15.69 2.55 -11.98
CA GLN A 54 16.12 2.67 -10.59
C GLN A 54 14.99 3.22 -9.71
N LEU A 55 14.22 4.20 -10.19
CA LEU A 55 13.09 4.77 -9.47
C LEU A 55 11.93 3.76 -9.34
N GLU A 56 11.58 3.07 -10.42
CA GLU A 56 10.62 1.97 -10.44
C GLU A 56 11.09 0.84 -9.52
N GLY A 57 12.35 0.41 -9.63
CA GLY A 57 12.94 -0.61 -8.74
C GLY A 57 13.05 -0.18 -7.27
N SER A 58 13.10 1.12 -6.98
CA SER A 58 13.06 1.65 -5.60
C SER A 58 11.65 1.74 -5.03
N LEU A 59 10.65 1.96 -5.89
CA LEU A 59 9.22 1.88 -5.53
C LEU A 59 8.78 0.42 -5.34
N GLU A 60 9.42 -0.52 -6.04
CA GLU A 60 9.22 -1.97 -5.89
C GLU A 60 9.97 -2.60 -4.71
N ILE A 61 10.74 -1.84 -3.94
CA ILE A 61 11.19 -2.33 -2.63
C ILE A 61 9.94 -2.40 -1.77
N ASP A 62 9.46 -3.64 -1.55
CA ASP A 62 8.45 -4.13 -0.61
C ASP A 62 8.55 -3.51 0.80
N GLN A 63 8.41 -2.19 0.92
CA GLN A 63 8.14 -1.56 2.18
C GLN A 63 6.67 -1.86 2.46
N PRO A 64 6.38 -2.69 3.47
CA PRO A 64 5.00 -3.01 3.76
C PRO A 64 4.30 -1.68 4.06
N ILE A 65 3.28 -1.34 3.26
CA ILE A 65 2.49 -0.12 3.46
C ILE A 65 1.73 -0.32 4.76
N PHE A 66 1.97 0.58 5.73
CA PHE A 66 1.29 0.51 7.01
C PHE A 66 -0.22 0.67 6.79
N PRO A 67 -1.05 -0.29 7.23
CA PRO A 67 -2.47 -0.24 6.95
C PRO A 67 -3.08 1.01 7.59
N PRO A 68 -3.76 1.87 6.82
CA PRO A 68 -4.31 3.13 7.31
C PRO A 68 -5.44 2.91 8.32
N TYR A 69 -6.22 1.83 8.15
CA TYR A 69 -7.34 1.48 9.02
C TYR A 69 -7.08 0.17 9.76
N LEU A 70 -7.18 0.22 11.08
CA LEU A 70 -7.10 -0.96 11.94
C LEU A 70 -8.45 -1.18 12.61
N VAL A 71 -9.04 -2.35 12.42
CA VAL A 71 -10.32 -2.69 13.05
C VAL A 71 -10.06 -3.57 14.27
N ALA A 72 -10.45 -3.11 15.46
CA ALA A 72 -10.19 -3.82 16.70
C ALA A 72 -11.30 -4.83 17.03
N HIS A 73 -10.91 -6.07 17.31
CA HIS A 73 -11.82 -7.08 17.85
C HIS A 73 -11.95 -7.01 19.39
N THR A 74 -13.05 -7.54 19.93
CA THR A 74 -13.34 -7.62 21.37
C THR A 74 -12.20 -8.22 22.18
N SER A 75 -11.58 -9.30 21.67
CA SER A 75 -10.46 -9.97 22.37
C SER A 75 -9.24 -9.06 22.52
N VAL A 76 -8.97 -8.19 21.53
CA VAL A 76 -7.85 -7.23 21.59
C VAL A 76 -8.08 -6.18 22.66
N LEU A 77 -9.29 -5.67 22.77
CA LEU A 77 -9.63 -4.65 23.76
C LEU A 77 -9.56 -5.21 25.18
N CYS A 78 -9.88 -6.49 25.38
CA CYS A 78 -9.79 -7.14 26.68
C CYS A 78 -8.37 -7.56 27.06
N ASP A 79 -7.62 -8.21 26.15
CA ASP A 79 -6.36 -8.87 26.50
C ASP A 79 -5.11 -8.06 26.12
N ALA A 80 -5.24 -7.18 25.13
CA ALA A 80 -4.11 -6.46 24.53
C ALA A 80 -4.30 -4.94 24.50
N LEU A 81 -5.06 -4.40 25.46
CA LEU A 81 -5.29 -2.96 25.64
C LEU A 81 -4.01 -2.09 25.65
N PRO A 82 -2.90 -2.50 26.31
CA PRO A 82 -1.68 -1.68 26.34
C PRO A 82 -1.06 -1.47 24.96
N TYR A 83 -1.10 -2.49 24.09
CA TYR A 83 -0.60 -2.38 22.72
C TYR A 83 -1.46 -1.41 21.90
N LEU A 84 -2.78 -1.44 22.11
CA LEU A 84 -3.70 -0.56 21.42
C LEU A 84 -3.51 0.91 21.85
N LYS A 85 -3.24 1.15 23.14
CA LYS A 85 -2.81 2.46 23.65
C LYS A 85 -1.54 2.96 22.95
N GLN A 86 -0.52 2.10 22.82
CA GLN A 86 0.71 2.45 22.10
C GLN A 86 0.46 2.75 20.61
N LEU A 87 -0.43 2.00 19.95
CA LEU A 87 -0.82 2.25 18.56
C LEU A 87 -1.46 3.63 18.39
N THR A 88 -2.38 4.00 19.28
CA THR A 88 -3.01 5.34 19.23
C THR A 88 -2.00 6.47 19.43
N GLN A 89 -0.97 6.28 20.27
CA GLN A 89 0.10 7.26 20.49
C GLN A 89 1.04 7.39 19.28
N THR A 90 1.18 6.33 18.49
CA THR A 90 2.05 6.31 17.30
C THR A 90 1.47 7.17 16.17
N ALA A 91 0.17 7.48 16.20
CA ALA A 91 -0.46 8.45 15.30
C ALA A 91 -0.32 8.12 13.78
N ARG A 92 -0.20 6.83 13.43
CA ARG A 92 0.02 6.37 12.05
C ARG A 92 -1.15 5.63 11.42
N CYS A 93 -2.07 5.12 12.23
CA CYS A 93 -3.29 4.46 11.80
C CYS A 93 -4.48 5.09 12.50
N ILE A 94 -5.64 4.91 11.89
CA ILE A 94 -6.92 5.17 12.51
C ILE A 94 -7.47 3.83 12.99
N ILE A 95 -7.63 3.69 14.30
CA ILE A 95 -8.24 2.52 14.90
C ILE A 95 -9.75 2.70 14.91
N ILE A 96 -10.44 1.80 14.23
CA ILE A 96 -11.89 1.77 14.12
C ILE A 96 -12.43 0.71 15.07
N ILE A 97 -13.39 1.11 15.90
CA ILE A 97 -14.10 0.24 16.83
C ILE A 97 -15.50 -0.05 16.26
N PRO A 98 -15.78 -1.29 15.82
CA PRO A 98 -17.11 -1.68 15.35
C PRO A 98 -18.16 -1.56 16.44
N LEU A 99 -19.40 -1.20 16.07
CA LEU A 99 -20.52 -1.11 17.02
C LEU A 99 -20.81 -2.46 17.69
N ALA A 100 -20.70 -3.56 16.93
CA ALA A 100 -20.83 -4.93 17.41
C ALA A 100 -19.93 -5.24 18.62
N VAL A 101 -18.68 -4.76 18.53
CA VAL A 101 -17.64 -4.97 19.54
C VAL A 101 -17.98 -4.19 20.82
N ILE A 102 -18.52 -2.98 20.68
CA ILE A 102 -18.99 -2.17 21.82
C ILE A 102 -20.14 -2.88 22.53
N ASP A 103 -21.14 -3.37 21.78
CA ASP A 103 -22.29 -4.10 22.34
C ASP A 103 -21.88 -5.36 23.12
N ILE A 104 -20.84 -6.07 22.63
CA ILE A 104 -20.31 -7.26 23.29
C ILE A 104 -19.52 -6.87 24.54
N LEU A 105 -18.68 -5.83 24.46
CA LEU A 105 -17.97 -5.32 25.63
C LEU A 105 -18.94 -4.86 26.71
N ASP A 106 -20.04 -4.20 26.34
CA ASP A 106 -21.06 -3.73 27.28
C ASP A 106 -21.79 -4.86 27.99
N PHE A 107 -21.91 -6.01 27.35
CA PHE A 107 -22.38 -7.22 28.01
C PHE A 107 -21.29 -7.81 28.93
N LEU A 108 -20.05 -7.89 28.45
CA LEU A 108 -18.92 -8.45 29.20
C LEU A 108 -18.49 -7.59 30.40
N LYS A 109 -18.86 -6.30 30.46
CA LYS A 109 -18.54 -5.42 31.60
C LYS A 109 -19.12 -5.91 32.93
N LYS A 110 -20.19 -6.71 32.87
CA LYS A 110 -20.83 -7.31 34.06
C LYS A 110 -19.99 -8.44 34.66
N THR A 111 -19.22 -9.15 33.84
CA THR A 111 -18.52 -10.39 34.22
C THR A 111 -17.00 -10.23 34.24
N SER A 112 -16.44 -9.39 33.36
CA SER A 112 -15.01 -9.23 33.17
C SER A 112 -14.53 -7.84 33.61
N ALA A 113 -13.53 -7.81 34.51
CA ALA A 113 -12.85 -6.57 34.90
C ALA A 113 -12.11 -5.93 33.72
N LYS A 114 -11.51 -6.75 32.83
CA LYS A 114 -10.82 -6.29 31.62
C LYS A 114 -11.75 -5.54 30.68
N ALA A 115 -12.97 -6.04 30.48
CA ALA A 115 -13.97 -5.38 29.66
C ALA A 115 -14.40 -4.01 30.25
N ARG A 116 -14.49 -3.90 31.58
CA ARG A 116 -14.75 -2.62 32.26
C ARG A 116 -13.63 -1.61 32.03
N GLU A 117 -12.37 -2.05 32.12
CA GLU A 117 -11.22 -1.18 31.84
C GLU A 117 -11.20 -0.74 30.38
N ALA A 118 -11.45 -1.65 29.43
CA ALA A 118 -11.51 -1.36 28.01
C ALA A 118 -12.58 -0.30 27.70
N ILE A 119 -13.80 -0.43 28.22
CA ILE A 119 -14.88 0.56 28.05
C ILE A 119 -14.48 1.90 28.64
N ARG A 120 -13.96 1.93 29.88
CA ARG A 120 -13.53 3.16 30.53
C ARG A 120 -12.45 3.89 29.72
N TRP A 121 -11.52 3.13 29.13
CA TRP A 121 -10.51 3.69 28.25
C TRP A 121 -11.10 4.24 26.95
N LEU A 122 -11.99 3.50 26.28
CA LEU A 122 -12.67 3.96 25.07
C LEU A 122 -13.47 5.25 25.31
N GLU A 123 -14.23 5.33 26.40
CA GLU A 123 -14.97 6.54 26.78
C GLU A 123 -14.03 7.73 26.99
N LEU A 124 -12.87 7.51 27.61
CA LEU A 124 -11.87 8.54 27.83
C LEU A 124 -11.29 9.05 26.50
N GLU A 125 -10.90 8.14 25.60
CA GLU A 125 -10.36 8.50 24.29
C GLU A 125 -11.38 9.27 23.43
N PHE A 126 -12.66 8.85 23.46
CA PHE A 126 -13.72 9.56 22.73
C PHE A 126 -14.03 10.92 23.32
N ARG A 127 -13.98 11.07 24.66
CA ARG A 127 -14.11 12.39 25.31
C ARG A 127 -12.92 13.29 25.02
N HIS A 128 -11.71 12.72 24.95
CA HIS A 128 -10.50 13.47 24.65
C HIS A 128 -10.46 13.95 23.19
N GLY A 129 -11.23 13.30 22.29
CA GLY A 129 -11.28 13.66 20.87
C GLY A 129 -10.04 13.23 20.10
N ASN A 130 -9.48 12.07 20.45
CA ASN A 130 -8.30 11.54 19.77
C ASN A 130 -8.63 11.23 18.30
N ARG A 131 -7.86 11.81 17.37
CA ARG A 131 -8.07 11.69 15.90
C ARG A 131 -7.72 10.31 15.35
N TYR A 132 -6.96 9.51 16.11
CA TYR A 132 -6.47 8.19 15.69
C TYR A 132 -7.33 7.03 16.19
N ILE A 133 -8.44 7.34 16.87
CA ILE A 133 -9.41 6.33 17.30
C ILE A 133 -10.82 6.83 17.00
N ARG A 134 -11.65 5.94 16.47
CA ARG A 134 -12.98 6.28 16.02
C ARG A 134 -13.92 5.10 16.21
N ALA A 135 -15.15 5.37 16.66
CA ALA A 135 -16.23 4.39 16.59
C ALA A 135 -16.84 4.35 15.18
N GLN A 136 -17.18 3.16 14.69
CA GLN A 136 -17.92 2.97 13.45
C GLN A 136 -19.27 3.72 13.54
N LYS A 137 -19.62 4.52 12.51
CA LYS A 137 -20.94 5.15 12.47
C LYS A 137 -21.99 4.12 12.05
N CYS A 138 -23.23 4.33 12.49
CA CYS A 138 -24.38 3.46 12.20
C CYS A 138 -24.61 3.24 10.69
N ASN A 139 -24.22 4.21 9.87
CA ASN A 139 -24.43 4.21 8.41
C ASN A 139 -23.24 3.59 7.65
N GLU A 140 -22.16 3.21 8.34
CA GLU A 140 -20.93 2.66 7.75
C GLU A 140 -20.96 1.14 7.77
N ARG A 141 -22.08 0.55 7.32
CA ARG A 141 -22.25 -0.90 7.19
C ARG A 141 -22.78 -1.21 5.81
N LEU A 142 -22.12 -2.12 5.10
CA LEU A 142 -22.72 -2.78 3.95
C LEU A 142 -23.67 -3.85 4.50
N SER A 143 -24.98 -3.69 4.31
CA SER A 143 -25.98 -4.70 4.71
C SER A 143 -25.93 -5.92 3.78
N LEU A 144 -24.80 -6.63 3.75
CA LEU A 144 -24.60 -7.78 2.86
C LEU A 144 -25.29 -9.04 3.36
N THR A 145 -25.53 -9.13 4.66
CA THR A 145 -26.21 -10.26 5.29
C THR A 145 -27.38 -9.75 6.12
N GLY A 146 -28.58 -9.77 5.51
CA GLY A 146 -29.87 -9.48 6.15
C GLY A 146 -30.37 -10.57 7.11
N ASP A 147 -29.48 -11.46 7.56
CA ASP A 147 -29.86 -12.64 8.32
C ASP A 147 -29.88 -12.34 9.82
N SER A 148 -30.94 -11.65 10.24
CA SER A 148 -31.30 -11.40 11.65
C SER A 148 -31.32 -12.68 12.52
N ASN A 149 -31.34 -13.87 11.91
CA ASN A 149 -31.30 -15.16 12.59
C ASN A 149 -29.93 -15.54 13.15
N LEU A 150 -28.82 -15.08 12.56
CA LEU A 150 -27.45 -15.39 13.03
C LEU A 150 -27.14 -14.74 14.39
N LYS A 151 -27.75 -13.59 14.69
CA LYS A 151 -27.62 -12.91 15.99
C LYS A 151 -28.17 -13.75 17.15
N LYS A 152 -29.10 -14.68 16.88
CA LYS A 152 -29.72 -15.54 17.90
C LYS A 152 -28.94 -16.84 18.14
N THR A 153 -28.25 -17.37 17.13
CA THR A 153 -27.53 -18.65 17.24
C THR A 153 -26.15 -18.48 17.86
N ASN A 154 -25.33 -17.55 17.37
CA ASN A 154 -23.97 -17.36 17.87
C ASN A 154 -23.55 -15.88 17.82
N ARG A 155 -23.41 -15.26 18.99
CA ARG A 155 -23.06 -13.83 19.13
C ARG A 155 -21.66 -13.50 18.59
N ASP A 156 -20.72 -14.43 18.73
CA ASP A 156 -19.34 -14.24 18.29
C ASP A 156 -19.21 -14.29 16.77
N VAL A 157 -19.92 -15.22 16.11
CA VAL A 157 -19.98 -15.29 14.63
C VAL A 157 -20.64 -14.04 14.08
N TRP A 158 -21.71 -13.57 14.70
CA TRP A 158 -22.37 -12.31 14.34
C TRP A 158 -21.41 -11.10 14.43
N CYS A 159 -20.59 -11.03 15.47
CA CYS A 159 -19.56 -9.99 15.60
C CYS A 159 -18.59 -9.99 14.42
N LEU A 160 -18.12 -11.18 14.02
CA LEU A 160 -17.18 -11.33 12.90
C LEU A 160 -17.81 -10.92 11.57
N VAL A 161 -19.07 -11.26 11.34
CA VAL A 161 -19.84 -10.79 10.17
C VAL A 161 -19.88 -9.26 10.15
N GLU A 162 -20.25 -8.62 11.26
CA GLU A 162 -20.35 -7.16 11.35
C GLU A 162 -18.99 -6.47 11.18
N ILE A 163 -17.92 -7.10 11.67
CA ILE A 163 -16.55 -6.62 11.46
C ILE A 163 -16.18 -6.67 9.98
N VAL A 164 -16.48 -7.77 9.29
CA VAL A 164 -16.20 -7.90 7.86
C VAL A 164 -17.02 -6.90 7.05
N ASP A 165 -18.31 -6.72 7.35
CA ASP A 165 -19.16 -5.69 6.72
C ASP A 165 -18.54 -4.28 6.89
N CYS A 166 -18.01 -3.98 8.09
CA CYS A 166 -17.31 -2.72 8.37
C CYS A 166 -16.04 -2.57 7.52
N CYS A 167 -15.20 -3.61 7.50
CA CYS A 167 -13.95 -3.59 6.74
C CYS A 167 -14.18 -3.44 5.24
N GLN A 168 -15.20 -4.11 4.70
CA GLN A 168 -15.54 -4.01 3.29
C GLN A 168 -16.08 -2.63 2.93
N TYR A 169 -16.86 -2.00 3.82
CA TYR A 169 -17.28 -0.61 3.63
C TYR A 169 -16.08 0.33 3.58
N LEU A 170 -15.11 0.15 4.49
CA LEU A 170 -13.88 0.96 4.51
C LEU A 170 -13.02 0.74 3.27
N ALA A 171 -12.93 -0.50 2.79
CA ALA A 171 -12.24 -0.81 1.54
C ALA A 171 -12.89 -0.09 0.34
N GLN A 172 -14.22 -0.10 0.24
CA GLN A 172 -14.96 0.60 -0.82
C GLN A 172 -14.79 2.13 -0.76
N GLN A 173 -14.77 2.71 0.44
CA GLN A 173 -14.54 4.16 0.60
C GLN A 173 -13.11 4.57 0.23
N SER A 174 -12.16 3.63 0.27
CA SER A 174 -10.75 3.87 0.02
C SER A 174 -10.36 3.66 -1.44
N GLY A 175 -11.29 3.91 -2.38
CA GLY A 175 -11.36 3.44 -3.78
C GLY A 175 -10.16 3.62 -4.73
N ASP A 176 -8.99 4.01 -4.24
CA ASP A 176 -7.76 4.23 -5.01
C ASP A 176 -6.55 3.37 -4.55
N PHE A 177 -6.65 2.59 -3.48
CA PHE A 177 -5.54 1.73 -3.04
C PHE A 177 -5.57 0.35 -3.75
N SER A 178 -4.95 0.26 -4.92
CA SER A 178 -4.83 -1.00 -5.71
C SER A 178 -3.90 -2.07 -5.13
N HIS A 179 -3.61 -2.04 -3.83
CA HIS A 179 -2.74 -3.04 -3.20
C HIS A 179 -3.37 -3.55 -1.91
N SER A 180 -3.54 -4.88 -1.87
CA SER A 180 -3.89 -5.71 -0.71
C SER A 180 -3.43 -5.10 0.63
N GLY A 181 -4.36 -4.87 1.57
CA GLY A 181 -4.02 -4.44 2.94
C GLY A 181 -4.57 -3.09 3.41
N VAL A 182 -5.62 -2.55 2.77
CA VAL A 182 -6.22 -1.26 3.16
C VAL A 182 -6.79 -1.28 4.58
N THR A 183 -7.33 -2.44 5.01
CA THR A 183 -7.90 -2.61 6.36
C THR A 183 -7.39 -3.90 6.99
N THR A 184 -6.75 -3.79 8.15
CA THR A 184 -6.30 -4.94 8.94
C THR A 184 -7.18 -5.10 10.16
N VAL A 185 -7.74 -6.30 10.33
CA VAL A 185 -8.47 -6.68 11.54
C VAL A 185 -7.47 -7.22 12.55
N LEU A 186 -7.43 -6.60 13.72
CA LEU A 186 -6.56 -7.02 14.83
C LEU A 186 -7.31 -8.00 15.74
N ILE A 187 -6.63 -9.10 16.08
CA ILE A 187 -7.16 -10.14 16.97
C ILE A 187 -6.10 -10.50 18.03
N SER A 188 -6.50 -10.81 19.27
CA SER A 188 -5.56 -11.10 20.37
C SER A 188 -5.31 -12.58 20.63
N ASN A 189 -6.28 -13.43 20.29
CA ASN A 189 -6.19 -14.87 20.45
C ASN A 189 -6.50 -15.49 19.10
N ASP A 190 -5.93 -16.66 18.81
CA ASP A 190 -6.40 -17.46 17.68
C ASP A 190 -7.92 -17.60 17.79
N LEU A 191 -8.65 -17.50 16.66
CA LEU A 191 -10.08 -17.82 16.60
C LEU A 191 -10.30 -19.32 16.83
N ASN A 192 -9.85 -19.84 17.96
CA ASN A 192 -9.89 -21.26 18.32
C ASN A 192 -11.29 -21.73 18.69
N THR A 193 -12.31 -20.88 18.61
CA THR A 193 -13.67 -21.38 18.37
C THR A 193 -13.69 -21.96 16.96
N CYS A 194 -13.80 -23.28 16.86
CA CYS A 194 -13.90 -24.05 15.62
C CYS A 194 -14.86 -23.42 14.59
N ASP A 195 -15.92 -22.74 15.06
CA ASP A 195 -16.88 -22.05 14.21
C ASP A 195 -16.33 -20.76 13.59
N GLY A 196 -15.51 -20.00 14.32
CA GLY A 196 -14.93 -18.74 13.84
C GLY A 196 -13.84 -18.94 12.79
N SER A 197 -12.98 -19.96 12.97
CA SER A 197 -11.94 -20.29 11.98
C SER A 197 -12.52 -20.82 10.67
N ASN A 198 -13.57 -21.63 10.75
CA ASN A 198 -14.29 -22.13 9.57
C ASN A 198 -15.03 -20.98 8.89
N PHE A 199 -15.69 -20.11 9.66
CA PHE A 199 -16.37 -18.94 9.13
C PHE A 199 -15.43 -17.98 8.38
N ILE A 200 -14.23 -17.69 8.91
CA ILE A 200 -13.26 -16.85 8.22
C ILE A 200 -12.79 -17.50 6.92
N LYS A 201 -12.50 -18.80 6.93
CA LYS A 201 -12.12 -19.54 5.72
C LYS A 201 -13.25 -19.53 4.68
N ASP A 202 -14.49 -19.73 5.11
CA ASP A 202 -15.67 -19.67 4.25
C ASP A 202 -15.87 -18.26 3.66
N MET A 203 -15.64 -17.21 4.44
CA MET A 203 -15.74 -15.82 3.98
C MET A 203 -14.59 -15.41 3.05
N GLN A 204 -13.38 -15.92 3.29
CA GLN A 204 -12.25 -15.79 2.37
C GLN A 204 -12.52 -16.52 1.05
N ASN A 205 -13.05 -17.74 1.12
CA ASN A 205 -13.44 -18.54 -0.05
C ASN A 205 -14.59 -17.89 -0.84
N LYS A 206 -15.50 -17.19 -0.16
CA LYS A 206 -16.59 -16.41 -0.79
C LYS A 206 -16.11 -15.10 -1.44
N GLY A 207 -14.82 -14.77 -1.36
CA GLY A 207 -14.24 -13.56 -1.96
C GLY A 207 -14.59 -12.26 -1.26
N GLN A 208 -15.29 -12.29 -0.11
CA GLN A 208 -15.69 -11.09 0.62
C GLN A 208 -14.54 -10.49 1.46
N CYS A 209 -13.48 -11.27 1.71
CA CYS A 209 -12.31 -10.86 2.50
C CYS A 209 -11.04 -10.62 1.66
N GLN A 210 -11.13 -10.48 0.33
CA GLN A 210 -9.95 -10.42 -0.55
C GLN A 210 -8.98 -9.26 -0.21
N ASP A 211 -9.52 -8.15 0.32
CA ASP A 211 -8.75 -6.96 0.74
C ASP A 211 -8.55 -6.85 2.26
N ILE A 212 -9.01 -7.84 3.03
CA ILE A 212 -9.03 -7.81 4.50
C ILE A 212 -7.99 -8.80 5.05
N SER A 213 -6.93 -8.27 5.66
CA SER A 213 -5.94 -9.07 6.38
C SER A 213 -6.35 -9.25 7.84
N PHE A 214 -6.37 -10.48 8.34
CA PHE A 214 -6.52 -10.78 9.76
C PHE A 214 -5.14 -11.01 10.36
N GLU A 215 -4.72 -10.15 11.31
CA GLU A 215 -3.41 -10.27 11.97
C GLU A 215 -3.57 -10.32 13.49
N LYS A 216 -2.69 -11.07 14.16
CA LYS A 216 -2.58 -11.01 15.61
C LYS A 216 -1.94 -9.71 16.03
N ILE A 217 -2.42 -9.10 17.11
CA ILE A 217 -1.84 -7.84 17.60
C ILE A 217 -0.36 -7.99 17.97
N THR A 218 0.07 -9.14 18.51
CA THR A 218 1.48 -9.39 18.85
C THR A 218 2.38 -9.43 17.62
N ASP A 219 1.89 -10.04 16.54
CA ASP A 219 2.62 -10.24 15.30
C ASP A 219 2.66 -8.93 14.53
N PHE A 220 1.51 -8.22 14.48
CA PHE A 220 1.40 -6.87 13.96
C PHE A 220 2.39 -5.93 14.67
N VAL A 221 2.33 -5.85 16.00
CA VAL A 221 3.23 -5.00 16.80
C VAL A 221 4.69 -5.37 16.52
N SER A 222 5.03 -6.65 16.38
CA SER A 222 6.41 -7.08 16.11
C SER A 222 6.89 -6.74 14.69
N LYS A 223 6.03 -6.90 13.68
CA LYS A 223 6.28 -6.51 12.28
C LYS A 223 6.51 -5.01 12.15
N TRP A 224 5.70 -4.21 12.86
CA TRP A 224 5.70 -2.75 12.71
C TRP A 224 6.56 -2.00 13.74
N LYS A 225 7.09 -2.69 14.76
CA LYS A 225 8.03 -2.13 15.76
C LYS A 225 9.21 -1.39 15.13
N GLY A 226 9.79 -1.92 14.05
CA GLY A 226 10.93 -1.31 13.36
C GLY A 226 10.55 0.02 12.70
N ILE A 227 9.36 0.07 12.13
CA ILE A 227 8.83 1.28 11.48
C ILE A 227 8.50 2.33 12.53
N TRP A 228 7.99 1.96 13.71
CA TRP A 228 7.69 2.90 14.81
C TRP A 228 8.91 3.62 15.35
N LYS A 229 10.08 2.97 15.36
CA LYS A 229 11.32 3.53 15.90
C LYS A 229 12.10 4.42 14.92
N SER A 230 11.78 4.43 13.63
CA SER A 230 12.57 5.18 12.63
C SER A 230 12.36 6.70 12.65
N LYS A 231 11.60 7.24 13.61
CA LYS A 231 11.61 8.67 13.94
C LYS A 231 12.53 8.90 15.12
N GLY A 232 13.84 8.83 14.85
CA GLY A 232 14.92 9.37 15.67
C GLY A 232 15.80 10.20 14.77
#